data_AF-A0A2A5M835-F1
#
_entry.id   AF-A0A2A5M835-F1
#
_cell.length_a   1.000
_cell.length_b   1.000
_cell.length_c   1.000
_cell.angle_alpha   90.00
_cell.angle_beta   90.00
_cell.angle_gamma   90.00
#
_symmetry.space_group_name_H-M   'P 1'
#
loop_
_entity.id
_entity.type
_entity.pdbx_description
1 polymer ?
#
loop_
_entity_poly.entity_id
_entity_poly.type
_entity_poly.pdbx_seq_one_letter_code
_entity_poly.pdbx_strand_id
1 'polypeptide(L)'
;SGSAHEIEMLQTLQYMELAGDLPKTHILACVPKRIEAMSFKLSDELIQGAKIMEKTLLDFLSKEGFIYEKIADFSLQELADISYKNF
;
A
#
# COMPACT_ATOMS: atom_id res chain seq x y z
N SER A 1 -13.79 1.09 11.14
CA SER A 1 -12.89 2.10 11.72
C SER A 1 -11.57 2.00 10.99
N GLY A 2 -11.06 3.13 10.47
CA GLY A 2 -9.70 3.17 9.95
C GLY A 2 -8.71 2.80 11.05
N SER A 3 -7.57 2.25 10.66
CA SER A 3 -6.45 2.03 11.57
C SER A 3 -6.09 3.36 12.25
N ALA A 4 -5.65 3.33 13.52
CA ALA A 4 -5.16 4.53 14.21
C ALA A 4 -4.09 5.25 13.36
N HIS A 5 -3.27 4.48 12.65
CA HIS A 5 -2.25 4.97 11.72
C HIS A 5 -2.85 5.78 10.54
N GLU A 6 -4.00 5.37 10.01
CA GLU A 6 -4.66 6.11 8.91
C GLU A 6 -5.23 7.44 9.39
N ILE A 7 -5.77 7.48 10.62
CA ILE A 7 -6.32 8.71 11.20
C ILE A 7 -5.19 9.73 11.45
N GLU A 8 -4.08 9.28 12.02
CA GLU A 8 -2.89 10.11 12.24
C GLU A 8 -2.34 10.67 10.92
N MET A 9 -2.21 9.82 9.89
CA MET A 9 -1.75 10.25 8.56
C MET A 9 -2.69 11.29 7.94
N LEU A 10 -4.02 11.08 8.03
CA LEU A 10 -5.00 12.04 7.53
C LEU A 10 -4.94 13.38 8.26
N GLN A 11 -4.76 13.36 9.58
CA GLN A 11 -4.57 14.58 10.35
C GLN A 11 -3.31 15.33 9.91
N THR A 12 -2.19 14.64 9.68
CA THR A 12 -0.97 15.28 9.14
C THR A 12 -1.23 15.93 7.78
N LEU A 13 -1.88 15.22 6.86
CA LEU A 13 -2.22 15.78 5.54
C LEU A 13 -3.13 17.01 5.64
N GLN A 14 -4.09 17.00 6.55
CA GLN A 14 -4.97 18.16 6.81
C GLN A 14 -4.18 19.36 7.36
N TYR A 15 -3.25 19.14 8.29
CA TYR A 15 -2.40 20.23 8.78
C TYR A 15 -1.51 20.83 7.67
N MET A 16 -0.96 19.99 6.80
CA MET A 16 -0.17 20.44 5.65
C MET A 16 -1.02 21.24 4.65
N GLU A 17 -2.26 20.81 4.42
CA GLU A 17 -3.20 21.54 3.57
C GLU A 17 -3.50 22.94 4.14
N LEU A 18 -3.76 23.02 5.45
CA LEU A 18 -4.00 24.29 6.15
C LEU A 18 -2.77 25.22 6.14
N ALA A 19 -1.57 24.65 6.19
CA ALA A 19 -0.31 25.39 6.06
C ALA A 19 -0.02 25.84 4.61
N GLY A 20 -0.77 25.32 3.64
CA GLY A 20 -0.56 25.59 2.21
C GLY A 20 0.70 24.90 1.63
N ASP A 21 1.23 23.89 2.32
CA ASP A 21 2.46 23.16 1.92
C ASP A 21 2.19 21.72 1.46
N LEU A 22 0.91 21.32 1.35
CA LEU A 22 0.54 20.01 0.82
C LEU A 22 0.91 19.89 -0.68
N PRO A 23 1.82 18.98 -1.06
CA PRO A 23 2.12 18.74 -2.47
C PRO A 23 0.97 18.04 -3.18
N LYS A 24 1.00 17.99 -4.52
CA LYS A 24 0.07 17.18 -5.31
C LYS A 24 0.18 15.71 -4.88
N THR A 25 -0.82 15.25 -4.14
CA THR A 25 -0.82 13.95 -3.47
C THR A 25 -1.90 13.06 -4.05
N HIS A 26 -1.57 11.80 -4.32
CA HIS A 26 -2.52 10.77 -4.73
C HIS A 26 -2.50 9.63 -3.72
N ILE A 27 -3.68 9.19 -3.29
CA ILE A 27 -3.83 8.07 -2.35
C ILE A 27 -4.25 6.83 -3.13
N LEU A 28 -3.45 5.76 -3.02
CA LEU A 28 -3.76 4.44 -3.56
C LEU A 28 -4.05 3.51 -2.37
N ALA A 29 -5.22 2.88 -2.35
CA ALA A 29 -5.66 2.05 -1.25
C ALA A 29 -6.41 0.80 -1.72
N CYS A 30 -6.41 -0.24 -0.89
CA CYS A 30 -7.19 -1.46 -1.06
C CYS A 30 -7.94 -1.76 0.25
N VAL A 31 -9.20 -2.18 0.15
CA VAL A 31 -10.00 -2.54 1.32
C VAL A 31 -9.63 -3.97 1.75
N PRO A 32 -9.10 -4.16 2.97
CA PRO A 32 -8.73 -5.49 3.42
C PRO A 32 -9.96 -6.34 3.78
N LYS A 33 -9.85 -7.66 3.58
CA LYS A 33 -10.79 -8.63 4.14
C LYS A 33 -10.26 -9.16 5.47
N ARG A 34 -11.08 -9.10 6.52
CA ARG A 34 -10.71 -9.67 7.82
C ARG A 34 -10.71 -11.20 7.74
N ILE A 35 -9.64 -11.82 8.21
CA ILE A 35 -9.53 -13.26 8.43
C ILE A 35 -9.72 -13.56 9.91
N GLU A 36 -10.44 -14.63 10.23
CA GLU A 36 -10.73 -15.02 11.64
C GLU A 36 -9.55 -15.75 12.28
N ALA A 37 -8.78 -16.50 11.48
CA ALA A 37 -7.60 -17.20 11.97
C ALA A 37 -6.45 -16.20 12.20
N MET A 38 -5.87 -16.22 13.41
CA MET A 38 -4.57 -15.58 13.65
C MET A 38 -3.49 -16.36 12.90
N SER A 39 -3.27 -15.96 11.64
CA SER A 39 -2.27 -16.56 10.77
C SER A 39 -1.54 -15.46 10.01
N PHE A 40 -0.32 -15.75 9.56
CA PHE A 40 0.44 -14.89 8.65
C PHE A 40 0.00 -15.06 7.19
N LYS A 41 -1.18 -15.64 6.93
CA LYS A 41 -1.71 -15.83 5.59
C LYS A 41 -2.50 -14.60 5.15
N LEU A 42 -2.18 -14.10 3.97
CA LEU A 42 -2.94 -13.03 3.33
C LEU A 42 -4.16 -13.62 2.63
N SER A 43 -5.27 -12.88 2.60
CA SER A 43 -6.44 -13.32 1.84
C SER A 43 -6.20 -13.20 0.34
N ASP A 44 -6.84 -14.04 -0.46
CA ASP A 44 -6.74 -13.99 -1.92
C ASP A 44 -7.17 -12.62 -2.46
N GLU A 45 -8.20 -12.00 -1.86
CA GLU A 45 -8.66 -10.66 -2.26
C GLU A 45 -7.58 -9.60 -2.07
N LEU A 46 -6.79 -9.68 -0.99
CA LEU A 46 -5.69 -8.75 -0.76
C LEU A 46 -4.54 -8.99 -1.74
N ILE A 47 -4.24 -10.26 -2.05
CA ILE A 47 -3.20 -10.61 -3.03
C ILE A 47 -3.58 -10.09 -4.43
N GLN A 48 -4.84 -10.25 -4.85
CA GLN A 48 -5.32 -9.70 -6.12
C GLN A 48 -5.38 -8.17 -6.09
N GLY A 49 -5.83 -7.58 -4.98
CA GLY A 49 -5.84 -6.14 -4.78
C GLY A 49 -4.44 -5.53 -4.90
N ALA A 50 -3.42 -6.17 -4.33
CA ALA A 50 -2.03 -5.74 -4.44
C ALA A 50 -1.53 -5.70 -5.88
N LYS A 51 -1.87 -6.70 -6.71
CA LYS A 51 -1.52 -6.70 -8.15
C LYS A 51 -2.18 -5.55 -8.91
N ILE A 52 -3.44 -5.25 -8.59
CA ILE A 52 -4.16 -4.12 -9.20
C ILE A 52 -3.53 -2.80 -8.77
N MET A 53 -3.17 -2.66 -7.49
CA MET A 53 -2.47 -1.48 -6.96
C MET A 53 -1.11 -1.29 -7.64
N GLU A 54 -0.29 -2.33 -7.73
CA GLU A 54 1.02 -2.30 -8.41
C GLU A 54 0.86 -1.83 -9.85
N LYS A 55 -0.04 -2.44 -10.62
CA LYS A 55 -0.31 -2.03 -12.01
C LYS A 55 -0.76 -0.57 -12.08
N THR A 56 -1.67 -0.15 -11.21
CA THR A 56 -2.18 1.23 -11.19
C THR A 56 -1.07 2.24 -10.91
N LEU A 57 -0.17 1.92 -9.98
CA LEU A 57 1.00 2.74 -9.67
C LEU A 57 1.96 2.84 -10.85
N LEU A 58 2.31 1.72 -11.47
CA LEU A 58 3.22 1.68 -12.62
C LEU A 58 2.64 2.42 -13.83
N ASP A 59 1.33 2.26 -14.09
CA ASP A 59 0.61 2.99 -15.14
C ASP A 59 0.61 4.50 -14.88
N PHE A 60 0.44 4.92 -13.62
CA PHE A 60 0.52 6.32 -13.22
C PHE A 60 1.93 6.88 -13.43
N LEU A 61 2.96 6.20 -12.91
CA LEU A 61 4.35 6.63 -13.04
C LEU A 61 4.79 6.72 -14.51
N SER A 62 4.36 5.77 -15.35
CA SER A 62 4.65 5.80 -16.79
C SER A 62 4.06 7.04 -17.47
N LYS A 63 2.83 7.43 -17.09
CA LYS A 63 2.18 8.64 -17.64
C LYS A 63 2.85 9.93 -17.20
N GLU A 64 3.45 9.94 -16.01
CA GLU A 64 4.27 11.06 -15.52
C GLU A 64 5.70 11.06 -16.12
N GLY A 65 6.03 10.09 -16.99
CA GLY A 65 7.30 10.03 -17.73
C GLY A 65 8.40 9.20 -17.08
N PHE A 66 8.10 8.45 -16.02
CA PHE A 66 9.06 7.55 -15.38
C PHE A 66 9.18 6.23 -16.15
N ILE A 67 10.38 5.65 -16.13
CA ILE A 67 10.68 4.31 -16.67
C ILE A 67 10.99 3.40 -15.48
N TYR A 68 10.52 2.16 -15.55
CA TYR A 68 10.78 1.14 -14.53
C TYR A 68 11.21 -0.17 -15.16
N GLU A 69 11.92 -0.98 -14.38
CA GLU A 69 12.34 -2.34 -14.73
C GLU A 69 12.05 -3.26 -13.54
N LYS A 70 11.45 -4.43 -13.81
CA LYS A 70 11.22 -5.44 -12.76
C LYS A 70 12.50 -6.26 -12.55
N ILE A 71 13.17 -6.01 -11.42
CA ILE A 71 14.46 -6.65 -11.09
C ILE A 71 14.32 -7.96 -10.32
N ALA A 72 13.17 -8.21 -9.70
CA ALA A 72 12.88 -9.43 -8.95
C ALA A 72 11.36 -9.67 -8.87
N ASP A 73 10.96 -10.91 -8.61
CA ASP A 73 9.56 -11.30 -8.45
C ASP A 73 9.37 -12.07 -7.14
N PHE A 74 8.93 -11.37 -6.10
CA PHE A 74 8.63 -11.94 -4.80
C PHE A 74 7.13 -11.91 -4.57
N SER A 75 6.56 -13.03 -4.12
CA SER A 75 5.16 -13.04 -3.75
C SER A 75 4.93 -12.32 -2.42
N LEU A 76 3.76 -11.70 -2.29
CA LEU A 76 3.35 -11.01 -1.07
C LEU A 76 3.31 -11.96 0.15
N GLN A 77 2.99 -13.23 -0.09
CA GLN A 77 2.98 -14.25 0.95
C GLN A 77 4.39 -14.66 1.40
N GLU A 78 5.36 -14.77 0.49
CA GLU A 78 6.77 -15.01 0.85
C GLU A 78 7.30 -13.87 1.73
N LEU A 79 6.99 -12.62 1.38
CA LEU A 79 7.35 -11.46 2.19
C LEU A 79 6.70 -11.50 3.59
N ALA A 80 5.42 -11.85 3.67
CA ALA A 80 4.73 -12.01 4.95
C ALA A 80 5.40 -13.09 5.83
N ASP A 81 5.75 -14.24 5.24
CA ASP A 81 6.36 -15.38 5.93
C ASP A 81 7.80 -15.11 6.44
N ILE A 82 8.50 -14.11 5.89
CA ILE A 82 9.83 -13.69 6.36
C ILE A 82 9.80 -12.41 7.21
N SER A 83 8.74 -11.60 7.11
CA SER A 83 8.63 -10.29 7.79
C SER A 83 8.83 -10.33 9.31
N TYR A 84 8.49 -11.44 9.96
CA TYR A 84 8.63 -11.62 11.41
C TYR A 84 10.01 -12.14 11.85
N LYS A 85 10.83 -12.66 10.92
CA LYS A 85 12.07 -13.39 11.25
C LYS A 85 13.27 -12.49 11.63
N ASN A 86 13.07 -11.18 11.77
CA ASN A 86 14.13 -10.22 12.14
C ASN A 86 14.13 -9.83 13.63
N PHE A 87 13.78 -10.76 14.54
CA PHE A 87 14.00 -10.63 15.98
C PHE A 87 14.61 -11.90 16.57
#